data_AF-A0A2D3NSP5-F1
#
_entry.id   AF-A0A2D3NSP5-F1
#
_cell.length_a   1.000
_cell.length_b   1.000
_cell.length_c   1.000
_cell.angle_alpha   90.00
_cell.angle_beta   90.00
_cell.angle_gamma   90.00
#
_symmetry.space_group_name_H-M   'P 1'
#
loop_
_entity.id
_entity.type
_entity.pdbx_description
1 polymer ?
#
loop_
_entity_poly.entity_id
_entity_poly.type
_entity_poly.pdbx_seq_one_letter_code
_entity_poly.pdbx_strand_id
1 'polypeptide(L)'
;MDDKFVLFSDPHLITMGIGFGVCFLLIFLGFFTERKQAFAKIIAVLVLGVKIAELIYRYKYYGESVAQLLPLHLCPMVIVISIFMMFFHSEVLFQPVYFWCMGAFFAIIMPDIKEGMHDFASQSFFITHFFILFSAAYAFIHFRFRPNKAGFILSFLLLVSLAFAMYFVNIKLGTNYLFVNRPPSSAAKLIDYVGPWPYYLYSIVGIYILLSFILYLPFKRNKKSKYGSWKKY
;
A
#
# COMPACT_ATOMS: atom_id res chain seq x y z
N MET A 1 24.03 -14.50 10.26
CA MET A 1 23.13 -14.86 11.37
C MET A 1 21.75 -14.60 10.84
N ASP A 2 21.09 -15.67 10.39
CA ASP A 2 19.77 -15.59 9.75
C ASP A 2 18.72 -15.48 10.86
N ASP A 3 18.59 -14.27 11.40
CA ASP A 3 17.50 -13.95 12.32
C ASP A 3 16.17 -13.99 11.53
N LYS A 4 15.13 -14.55 12.14
CA LYS A 4 13.79 -14.65 11.53
C LYS A 4 12.89 -13.60 12.13
N PHE A 5 11.93 -13.12 11.35
CA PHE A 5 10.96 -12.17 11.88
C PHE A 5 10.11 -12.79 13.01
N VAL A 6 9.98 -12.05 14.11
CA VAL A 6 9.12 -12.41 15.24
C VAL A 6 8.07 -11.32 15.43
N LEU A 7 6.80 -11.70 15.25
CA LEU A 7 5.66 -10.79 15.36
C LEU A 7 5.55 -10.22 16.79
N PHE A 8 5.42 -8.90 16.88
CA PHE A 8 5.34 -8.13 18.14
C PHE A 8 6.54 -8.27 19.08
N SER A 9 7.71 -8.65 18.56
CA SER A 9 8.99 -8.52 19.27
C SER A 9 9.39 -7.05 19.47
N ASP A 10 10.31 -6.78 20.39
CA ASP A 10 10.82 -5.42 20.63
C ASP A 10 11.32 -4.74 19.34
N PRO A 11 12.13 -5.39 18.47
CA PRO A 11 12.53 -4.79 17.21
C PRO A 11 11.35 -4.41 16.31
N HIS A 12 10.31 -5.25 16.25
CA HIS A 12 9.10 -4.96 15.47
C HIS A 12 8.36 -3.73 16.03
N LEU A 13 8.11 -3.71 17.34
CA LEU A 13 7.40 -2.60 18.02
C LEU A 13 8.17 -1.28 17.91
N ILE A 14 9.50 -1.32 18.06
CA ILE A 14 10.37 -0.15 17.89
C ILE A 14 10.30 0.36 16.45
N THR A 15 10.39 -0.53 15.44
CA THR A 15 10.27 -0.12 14.04
C THR A 15 8.89 0.48 13.73
N MET A 16 7.81 -0.09 14.28
CA MET A 16 6.48 0.50 14.14
C MET A 16 6.44 1.92 14.76
N GLY A 17 6.94 2.08 15.98
CA GLY A 17 6.98 3.36 16.68
C GLY A 17 7.79 4.42 15.92
N ILE A 18 8.97 4.06 15.43
CA ILE A 18 9.81 4.94 14.60
C ILE A 18 9.08 5.29 13.30
N GLY A 19 8.49 4.32 12.60
CA GLY A 19 7.79 4.54 11.35
C GLY A 19 6.60 5.50 11.49
N PHE A 20 5.74 5.30 12.49
CA PHE A 20 4.65 6.22 12.78
C PHE A 20 5.16 7.61 13.20
N GLY A 21 6.21 7.67 14.02
CA GLY A 21 6.85 8.92 14.44
C GLY A 21 7.42 9.71 13.25
N VAL A 22 8.10 9.03 12.33
CA VAL A 22 8.63 9.64 11.09
C VAL A 22 7.51 10.10 10.19
N CYS A 23 6.46 9.30 9.96
CA CYS A 23 5.29 9.74 9.20
C CYS A 23 4.67 11.00 9.79
N PHE A 24 4.45 11.02 11.11
CA PHE A 24 3.93 12.18 11.82
C PHE A 24 4.84 13.40 11.65
N LEU A 25 6.15 13.25 11.88
CA LEU A 25 7.12 14.32 11.72
C LEU A 25 7.14 14.87 10.30
N LEU A 26 7.17 14.02 9.27
CA LEU A 26 7.20 14.46 7.87
C LEU A 26 5.89 15.18 7.49
N ILE A 27 4.74 14.71 7.97
CA ILE A 27 3.46 15.41 7.79
C ILE A 27 3.49 16.76 8.51
N PHE A 28 4.03 16.83 9.72
CA PHE A 28 4.16 18.05 10.50
C PHE A 28 5.08 19.08 9.83
N LEU A 29 6.25 18.65 9.34
CA LEU A 29 7.18 19.49 8.58
C LEU A 29 6.55 20.04 7.29
N GLY A 30 5.59 19.32 6.71
CA GLY A 30 4.78 19.79 5.58
C GLY A 30 4.03 21.12 5.84
N PHE A 31 3.75 21.47 7.10
CA PHE A 31 3.13 22.75 7.46
C PHE A 31 4.10 23.93 7.41
N PHE A 32 5.40 23.69 7.53
CA PHE A 32 6.44 24.73 7.55
C PHE A 32 7.12 24.91 6.20
N THR A 33 6.77 24.08 5.20
CA THR A 33 7.29 24.22 3.84
C THR A 33 6.27 24.89 2.92
N GLU A 34 6.71 25.94 2.24
CA GLU A 34 5.94 26.55 1.15
C GLU A 34 5.97 25.67 -0.13
N ARG A 35 6.97 24.78 -0.25
CA ARG A 35 7.19 23.93 -1.42
C ARG A 35 6.64 22.51 -1.24
N LYS A 36 5.38 22.40 -0.83
CA LYS A 36 4.71 21.12 -0.52
C LYS A 36 4.83 20.05 -1.61
N GLN A 37 4.79 20.45 -2.88
CA GLN A 37 4.94 19.51 -4.00
C GLN A 37 6.36 19.01 -4.17
N ALA A 38 7.36 19.88 -4.00
CA ALA A 38 8.76 19.50 -4.10
C ALA A 38 9.13 18.55 -2.95
N PHE A 39 8.67 18.84 -1.73
CA PHE A 39 8.85 17.96 -0.57
C PHE A 39 8.29 16.56 -0.82
N ALA A 40 7.06 16.49 -1.33
CA ALA A 40 6.42 15.23 -1.70
C ALA A 40 7.19 14.47 -2.79
N LYS A 41 7.63 15.16 -3.85
CA LYS A 41 8.43 14.57 -4.93
C LYS A 41 9.75 14.00 -4.42
N ILE A 42 10.45 14.72 -3.55
CA ILE A 42 11.72 14.26 -2.95
C ILE A 42 11.50 12.96 -2.19
N ILE A 43 10.49 12.90 -1.31
CA ILE A 43 10.18 11.68 -0.56
C ILE A 43 9.81 10.52 -1.50
N ALA A 44 9.02 10.79 -2.54
CA ALA A 44 8.65 9.78 -3.53
C ALA A 44 9.88 9.24 -4.30
N VAL A 45 10.85 10.10 -4.67
CA VAL A 45 12.13 9.68 -5.28
C VAL A 45 12.94 8.81 -4.33
N LEU A 46 13.06 9.22 -3.07
CA LEU A 46 13.82 8.46 -2.07
C LEU A 46 13.24 7.06 -1.87
N VAL A 47 11.91 6.96 -1.75
CA VAL A 47 11.23 5.66 -1.59
C VAL A 47 11.31 4.82 -2.86
N LEU A 48 11.23 5.44 -4.05
CA LEU A 48 11.49 4.73 -5.31
C LEU A 48 12.90 4.15 -5.33
N GLY A 49 13.90 4.92 -4.88
CA GLY A 49 15.29 4.45 -4.74
C GLY A 49 15.40 3.25 -3.79
N VAL A 50 14.78 3.34 -2.60
CA VAL A 50 14.71 2.21 -1.63
C VAL A 50 14.07 0.98 -2.25
N LYS A 51 12.97 1.15 -3.01
CA LYS A 51 12.28 0.02 -3.64
C LYS A 51 13.12 -0.61 -4.75
N ILE A 52 13.77 0.18 -5.60
CA ILE A 52 14.67 -0.34 -6.64
C ILE A 52 15.86 -1.07 -6.00
N ALA A 53 16.45 -0.50 -4.95
CA ALA A 53 17.53 -1.15 -4.22
C ALA A 53 17.09 -2.49 -3.62
N GLU A 54 15.88 -2.59 -3.06
CA GLU A 54 15.34 -3.84 -2.53
C GLU A 54 15.10 -4.89 -3.61
N LEU A 55 14.59 -4.50 -4.79
CA LEU A 55 14.44 -5.43 -5.91
C LEU A 55 15.80 -5.97 -6.39
N ILE A 56 16.82 -5.12 -6.48
CA ILE A 56 18.18 -5.54 -6.82
C ILE A 56 18.75 -6.46 -5.74
N TYR A 57 18.52 -6.13 -4.47
CA TYR A 57 18.97 -6.93 -3.34
C TYR A 57 18.36 -8.34 -3.38
N ARG A 58 17.03 -8.45 -3.49
CA ARG A 58 16.35 -9.75 -3.55
C ARG A 58 16.74 -10.56 -4.78
N TYR A 59 16.92 -9.91 -5.93
CA TYR A 59 17.41 -10.59 -7.13
C TYR A 59 18.81 -11.18 -6.92
N LYS A 60 19.75 -10.40 -6.36
CA LYS A 60 21.16 -10.81 -6.21
C LYS A 60 21.41 -11.74 -5.03
N TYR A 61 20.77 -11.50 -3.89
CA TYR A 61 21.07 -12.18 -2.63
C TYR A 61 20.10 -13.31 -2.31
N TYR A 62 18.82 -13.20 -2.69
CA TYR A 62 17.85 -14.29 -2.50
C TYR A 62 17.69 -15.18 -3.74
N GLY A 63 18.24 -14.76 -4.88
CA GLY A 63 18.10 -15.49 -6.15
C GLY A 63 16.66 -15.55 -6.65
N GLU A 64 15.81 -14.60 -6.24
CA GLU A 64 14.43 -14.54 -6.70
C GLU A 64 14.36 -14.26 -8.20
N SER A 65 13.46 -14.96 -8.88
CA SER A 65 13.23 -14.76 -10.31
C SER A 65 12.61 -13.39 -10.60
N VAL A 66 12.83 -12.88 -11.81
CA VAL A 66 12.21 -11.63 -12.29
C VAL A 66 10.68 -11.69 -12.14
N ALA A 67 10.06 -12.84 -12.38
CA ALA A 67 8.64 -13.03 -12.17
C ALA A 67 8.27 -12.69 -10.71
N GLN A 68 8.89 -13.31 -9.71
CA GLN A 68 8.59 -13.05 -8.29
C GLN A 68 8.77 -11.58 -7.86
N LEU A 69 9.64 -10.84 -8.56
CA LEU A 69 9.94 -9.44 -8.29
C LEU A 69 9.03 -8.44 -9.01
N LEU A 70 8.17 -8.90 -9.93
CA LEU A 70 7.22 -8.00 -10.60
C LEU A 70 6.29 -7.34 -9.57
N PRO A 71 5.99 -6.04 -9.71
CA PRO A 71 5.15 -5.30 -8.76
C PRO A 71 3.67 -5.59 -8.98
N LEU A 72 3.32 -6.87 -9.11
CA LEU A 72 1.97 -7.35 -9.42
C LEU A 72 1.17 -7.74 -8.18
N HIS A 73 1.76 -7.66 -6.98
CA HIS A 73 1.01 -7.64 -5.72
C HIS A 73 0.40 -6.26 -5.45
N LEU A 74 -0.67 -6.22 -4.64
CA LEU A 74 -1.40 -4.97 -4.37
C LEU A 74 -0.51 -3.89 -3.74
N CYS A 75 0.20 -4.16 -2.64
CA CYS A 75 1.04 -3.13 -1.99
C CYS A 75 2.14 -2.58 -2.93
N PRO A 76 2.92 -3.40 -3.68
CA PRO A 76 3.82 -2.89 -4.72
C PRO A 76 3.14 -1.98 -5.75
N MET A 77 1.95 -2.34 -6.23
CA MET A 77 1.19 -1.45 -7.13
C MET A 77 0.83 -0.13 -6.43
N VAL A 78 0.37 -0.17 -5.18
CA VAL A 78 0.00 1.03 -4.42
C VAL A 78 1.22 1.93 -4.15
N ILE A 79 2.42 1.38 -3.94
CA ILE A 79 3.67 2.15 -3.83
C ILE A 79 3.91 2.93 -5.13
N VAL A 80 3.82 2.27 -6.29
CA VAL A 80 4.00 2.91 -7.60
C VAL A 80 2.95 3.99 -7.84
N ILE A 81 1.67 3.70 -7.55
CA ILE A 81 0.58 4.67 -7.69
C ILE A 81 0.78 5.85 -6.72
N SER A 82 1.26 5.61 -5.50
CA SER A 82 1.56 6.65 -4.50
C SER A 82 2.68 7.57 -4.99
N ILE A 83 3.75 7.00 -5.57
CA ILE A 83 4.84 7.77 -6.19
C ILE A 83 4.26 8.67 -7.29
N PHE A 84 3.51 8.10 -8.23
CA PHE A 84 2.91 8.89 -9.32
C PHE A 84 1.91 9.94 -8.82
N MET A 85 1.09 9.62 -7.82
CA MET A 85 0.19 10.58 -7.18
C MET A 85 0.96 11.78 -6.63
N MET A 86 2.05 11.55 -5.91
CA MET A 86 2.87 12.61 -5.32
C MET A 86 3.61 13.43 -6.38
N PHE A 87 4.09 12.78 -7.44
CA PHE A 87 4.76 13.44 -8.56
C PHE A 87 3.83 14.33 -9.38
N PHE A 88 2.67 13.81 -9.75
CA PHE A 88 1.73 14.47 -10.66
C PHE A 88 0.63 15.26 -9.94
N HIS A 89 0.58 15.23 -8.61
CA HIS A 89 -0.48 15.91 -7.86
C HIS A 89 -1.89 15.47 -8.30
N SER A 90 -2.08 14.17 -8.51
CA SER A 90 -3.31 13.66 -9.11
C SER A 90 -4.30 13.22 -8.04
N GLU A 91 -5.42 13.95 -7.92
CA GLU A 91 -6.55 13.56 -7.07
C GLU A 91 -7.23 12.27 -7.57
N VAL A 92 -7.07 11.92 -8.86
CA VAL A 92 -7.56 10.66 -9.42
C VAL A 92 -6.76 9.48 -8.86
N LEU A 93 -5.43 9.59 -8.84
CA LEU A 93 -4.55 8.55 -8.27
C LEU A 93 -4.67 8.49 -6.74
N PHE A 94 -5.04 9.60 -6.10
CA PHE A 94 -5.31 9.63 -4.67
C PHE A 94 -6.46 8.71 -4.24
N GLN A 95 -7.52 8.57 -5.05
CA GLN A 95 -8.66 7.73 -4.66
C GLN A 95 -8.25 6.28 -4.34
N PRO A 96 -7.60 5.52 -5.25
CA PRO A 96 -7.16 4.16 -4.94
C PRO A 96 -6.12 4.11 -3.83
N VAL A 97 -5.18 5.06 -3.77
CA VAL A 97 -4.18 5.12 -2.67
C VAL A 97 -4.88 5.26 -1.31
N TYR A 98 -5.87 6.15 -1.22
CA TYR A 98 -6.60 6.40 0.02
C TYR A 98 -7.42 5.19 0.48
N PHE A 99 -8.11 4.50 -0.42
CA PHE A 99 -8.91 3.33 -0.04
C PHE A 99 -8.06 2.07 0.19
N TRP A 100 -6.94 1.91 -0.53
CA TRP A 100 -6.07 0.74 -0.39
C TRP A 100 -5.02 0.88 0.72
N CYS A 101 -4.81 2.08 1.29
CA CYS A 101 -3.83 2.28 2.36
C CYS A 101 -4.13 1.48 3.64
N MET A 102 -5.39 1.08 3.87
CA MET A 102 -5.73 0.16 4.97
C MET A 102 -5.01 -1.18 4.87
N GLY A 103 -4.78 -1.68 3.66
CA GLY A 103 -3.97 -2.88 3.45
C GLY A 103 -2.54 -2.68 3.96
N ALA A 104 -1.96 -1.50 3.72
CA ALA A 104 -0.63 -1.16 4.23
C ALA A 104 -0.60 -1.03 5.76
N PHE A 105 -1.66 -0.47 6.35
CA PHE A 105 -1.79 -0.40 7.81
C PHE A 105 -1.79 -1.80 8.45
N PHE A 106 -2.58 -2.74 7.92
CA PHE A 106 -2.58 -4.12 8.43
C PHE A 106 -1.26 -4.84 8.15
N ALA A 107 -0.64 -4.60 7.01
CA ALA A 107 0.67 -5.16 6.67
C ALA A 107 1.80 -4.66 7.59
N ILE A 108 1.67 -3.47 8.19
CA ILE A 108 2.62 -2.98 9.21
C ILE A 108 2.39 -3.68 10.55
N ILE A 109 1.14 -3.94 10.94
CA ILE A 109 0.82 -4.56 12.23
C ILE A 109 1.06 -6.07 12.20
N MET A 110 0.71 -6.71 11.09
CA MET A 110 0.82 -8.16 10.87
C MET A 110 1.54 -8.44 9.55
N PRO A 111 2.85 -8.13 9.48
CA PRO A 111 3.62 -8.32 8.26
C PRO A 111 3.80 -9.80 7.94
N ASP A 112 3.77 -10.12 6.64
CA ASP A 112 4.11 -11.44 6.11
C ASP A 112 5.54 -11.42 5.55
N ILE A 113 6.51 -11.16 6.44
CA ILE A 113 7.95 -11.16 6.13
C ILE A 113 8.62 -12.36 6.81
N LYS A 114 9.61 -12.94 6.14
CA LYS A 114 10.35 -14.12 6.63
C LYS A 114 11.62 -13.72 7.38
N GLU A 115 12.35 -12.79 6.80
CA GLU A 115 13.66 -12.37 7.30
C GLU A 115 13.53 -11.43 8.49
N GLY A 116 14.48 -11.53 9.43
CA GLY A 116 14.52 -10.72 10.64
C GLY A 116 14.64 -9.22 10.37
N MET A 117 14.51 -8.42 11.44
CA MET A 117 14.47 -6.96 11.31
C MET A 117 15.79 -6.35 10.83
N HIS A 118 16.92 -7.04 10.93
CA HIS A 118 18.20 -6.54 10.41
C HIS A 118 18.34 -6.68 8.89
N ASP A 119 17.47 -7.45 8.25
CA ASP A 119 17.49 -7.67 6.82
C ASP A 119 16.99 -6.43 6.05
N PHE A 120 17.65 -6.14 4.93
CA PHE A 120 17.34 -4.96 4.12
C PHE A 120 15.97 -5.04 3.44
N ALA A 121 15.53 -6.22 2.99
CA ALA A 121 14.20 -6.41 2.43
C ALA A 121 13.12 -6.19 3.49
N SER A 122 13.35 -6.65 4.73
CA SER A 122 12.45 -6.37 5.86
C SER A 122 12.38 -4.87 6.19
N GLN A 123 13.51 -4.16 6.22
CA GLN A 123 13.52 -2.71 6.42
C GLN A 123 12.82 -1.96 5.28
N SER A 124 13.10 -2.33 4.03
CA SER A 124 12.45 -1.77 2.84
C SER A 124 10.94 -2.01 2.84
N PHE A 125 10.49 -3.17 3.31
CA PHE A 125 9.07 -3.47 3.51
C PHE A 125 8.42 -2.42 4.41
N PHE A 126 8.94 -2.17 5.62
CA PHE A 126 8.36 -1.17 6.52
C PHE A 126 8.41 0.24 5.93
N ILE A 127 9.57 0.66 5.39
CA ILE A 127 9.73 2.00 4.80
C ILE A 127 8.67 2.24 3.70
N THR A 128 8.49 1.29 2.81
CA THR A 128 7.58 1.42 1.68
C THR A 128 6.10 1.33 2.08
N HIS A 129 5.76 0.57 3.12
CA HIS A 129 4.38 0.52 3.64
C HIS A 129 4.02 1.77 4.44
N PHE A 130 4.94 2.29 5.27
CA PHE A 130 4.77 3.59 5.91
C PHE A 130 4.66 4.71 4.89
N PHE A 131 5.37 4.62 3.76
CA PHE A 131 5.21 5.57 2.66
C PHE A 131 3.79 5.57 2.06
N ILE A 132 3.10 4.44 1.96
CA ILE A 132 1.69 4.42 1.52
C ILE A 132 0.80 5.20 2.51
N LEU A 133 0.98 4.99 3.81
CA LEU A 133 0.20 5.72 4.82
C LEU A 133 0.52 7.22 4.79
N PHE A 134 1.82 7.55 4.72
CA PHE A 134 2.30 8.92 4.59
C PHE A 134 1.74 9.59 3.34
N SER A 135 1.80 8.95 2.16
CA SER A 135 1.36 9.55 0.90
C SER A 135 -0.13 9.86 0.93
N ALA A 136 -0.96 8.95 1.44
CA ALA A 136 -2.39 9.14 1.62
C ALA A 136 -2.69 10.30 2.58
N ALA A 137 -2.06 10.31 3.76
CA ALA A 137 -2.27 11.35 4.77
C ALA A 137 -1.76 12.72 4.32
N TYR A 138 -0.57 12.77 3.70
CA TYR A 138 0.04 13.99 3.20
C TYR A 138 -0.80 14.59 2.06
N ALA A 139 -1.27 13.80 1.10
CA ALA A 139 -2.16 14.27 0.05
C ALA A 139 -3.50 14.78 0.61
N PHE A 140 -4.04 14.08 1.61
CA PHE A 140 -5.26 14.51 2.28
C PHE A 140 -5.10 15.84 3.04
N ILE A 141 -4.01 16.01 3.77
CA ILE A 141 -3.77 17.20 4.62
C ILE A 141 -3.27 18.38 3.79
N HIS A 142 -2.17 18.18 3.04
CA HIS A 142 -1.42 19.25 2.40
C HIS A 142 -1.88 19.55 0.98
N PHE A 143 -2.26 18.53 0.20
CA PHE A 143 -2.86 18.75 -1.13
C PHE A 143 -4.37 18.98 -1.06
N ARG A 144 -4.96 18.76 0.12
CA ARG A 144 -6.40 18.92 0.38
C ARG A 144 -7.28 18.05 -0.51
N PHE A 145 -6.75 16.93 -1.01
CA PHE A 145 -7.54 15.96 -1.75
C PHE A 145 -8.57 15.31 -0.83
N ARG A 146 -9.72 14.94 -1.40
CA ARG A 146 -10.83 14.37 -0.63
C ARG A 146 -11.32 13.07 -1.24
N PRO A 147 -11.53 12.03 -0.42
CA PRO A 147 -12.15 10.80 -0.91
C PRO A 147 -13.61 11.09 -1.27
N ASN A 148 -14.10 10.47 -2.32
CA ASN A 148 -15.47 10.63 -2.77
C ASN A 148 -16.08 9.32 -3.26
N LYS A 149 -17.39 9.34 -3.52
CA LYS A 149 -18.16 8.16 -3.93
C LYS A 149 -17.65 7.57 -5.25
N ALA A 150 -17.30 8.41 -6.23
CA ALA A 150 -16.79 7.92 -7.51
C ALA A 150 -15.42 7.25 -7.33
N GLY A 151 -14.55 7.83 -6.49
CA GLY A 151 -13.28 7.24 -6.11
C GLY A 151 -13.41 5.90 -5.38
N PHE A 152 -14.37 5.77 -4.46
CA PHE A 152 -14.68 4.51 -3.80
C PHE A 152 -15.07 3.41 -4.80
N ILE A 153 -16.03 3.71 -5.68
CA ILE A 153 -16.50 2.78 -6.72
C ILE A 153 -15.35 2.44 -7.68
N LEU A 154 -14.59 3.43 -8.13
CA LEU A 154 -13.46 3.22 -9.03
C LEU A 154 -12.39 2.33 -8.39
N SER A 155 -12.04 2.57 -7.13
CA SER A 155 -11.02 1.78 -6.42
C SER A 155 -11.47 0.34 -6.21
N PHE A 156 -12.77 0.13 -5.95
CA PHE A 156 -13.36 -1.21 -5.92
C PHE A 156 -13.31 -1.91 -7.28
N LEU A 157 -13.76 -1.25 -8.35
CA LEU A 157 -13.73 -1.82 -9.70
C LEU A 157 -12.31 -2.14 -10.14
N LEU A 158 -11.35 -1.23 -9.89
CA LEU A 158 -9.94 -1.46 -10.16
C LEU A 158 -9.42 -2.69 -9.40
N LEU A 159 -9.74 -2.84 -8.12
CA LEU A 159 -9.31 -3.99 -7.33
C LEU A 159 -9.85 -5.31 -7.91
N VAL A 160 -11.14 -5.36 -8.26
CA VAL A 160 -11.77 -6.54 -8.85
C VAL A 160 -11.20 -6.85 -10.24
N SER A 161 -11.02 -5.83 -11.09
CA SER A 161 -10.41 -5.99 -12.41
C SER A 161 -8.96 -6.46 -12.32
N LEU A 162 -8.18 -5.93 -11.37
CA LEU A 162 -6.81 -6.39 -11.10
C LEU A 162 -6.80 -7.85 -10.63
N ALA A 163 -7.67 -8.21 -9.68
CA ALA A 163 -7.78 -9.60 -9.21
C ALA A 163 -8.12 -10.57 -10.36
N PHE A 164 -9.07 -10.20 -11.21
CA PHE A 164 -9.45 -10.98 -12.39
C PHE A 164 -8.28 -11.11 -13.38
N ALA A 165 -7.58 -10.02 -13.70
CA ALA A 165 -6.43 -10.06 -14.58
C ALA A 165 -5.30 -10.93 -14.00
N MET A 166 -5.03 -10.80 -12.69
CA MET A 166 -3.97 -11.57 -12.02
C MET A 166 -4.26 -13.06 -11.99
N TYR A 167 -5.53 -13.49 -11.97
CA TYR A 167 -5.89 -14.90 -12.06
C TYR A 167 -5.29 -15.57 -13.31
N PHE A 168 -5.40 -14.93 -14.49
CA PHE A 168 -4.83 -15.44 -15.74
C PHE A 168 -3.31 -15.32 -15.80
N VAL A 169 -2.77 -14.21 -15.30
CA VAL A 169 -1.31 -14.00 -15.23
C VAL A 169 -0.65 -15.09 -14.36
N ASN A 170 -1.27 -15.41 -13.22
CA ASN A 170 -0.80 -16.44 -12.31
C ASN A 170 -0.77 -17.82 -12.96
N ILE A 171 -1.80 -18.19 -13.72
CA ILE A 171 -1.83 -19.45 -14.48
C ILE A 171 -0.68 -19.50 -15.49
N LYS A 172 -0.46 -18.41 -16.23
CA LYS A 172 0.58 -18.35 -17.27
C LYS A 172 2.00 -18.36 -16.72
N LEU A 173 2.23 -17.70 -15.58
CA LEU A 173 3.56 -17.53 -15.00
C LEU A 173 3.86 -18.53 -13.86
N GLY A 174 2.91 -19.38 -13.47
CA GLY A 174 3.05 -20.25 -12.30
C GLY A 174 3.19 -19.49 -10.98
N THR A 175 2.67 -18.26 -10.91
CA THR A 175 2.77 -17.35 -9.75
C THR A 175 1.46 -17.28 -8.97
N ASN A 176 1.39 -16.43 -7.95
CA ASN A 176 0.17 -16.24 -7.15
C ASN A 176 0.02 -14.80 -6.63
N TYR A 177 0.07 -13.83 -7.54
CA TYR A 177 -0.19 -12.43 -7.26
C TYR A 177 -1.59 -12.22 -6.70
N LEU A 178 -1.71 -11.23 -5.81
CA LEU A 178 -2.94 -10.91 -5.04
C LEU A 178 -3.53 -12.10 -4.26
N PHE A 179 -2.84 -13.25 -4.24
CA PHE A 179 -3.36 -14.50 -3.68
C PHE A 179 -4.74 -14.90 -4.23
N VAL A 180 -4.97 -14.69 -5.53
CA VAL A 180 -6.29 -14.95 -6.16
C VAL A 180 -6.48 -16.39 -6.64
N ASN A 181 -5.40 -17.14 -6.89
CA ASN A 181 -5.48 -18.55 -7.32
C ASN A 181 -5.43 -19.51 -6.13
N ARG A 182 -4.71 -19.11 -5.08
CA ARG A 182 -4.62 -19.85 -3.82
C ARG A 182 -4.34 -18.90 -2.67
N PRO A 183 -4.82 -19.21 -1.46
CA PRO A 183 -4.52 -18.42 -0.27
C PRO A 183 -3.01 -18.46 0.08
N PRO A 184 -2.49 -17.45 0.77
CA PRO A 184 -1.10 -17.46 1.23
C PRO A 184 -0.88 -18.55 2.27
N SER A 185 0.28 -19.20 2.24
CA SER A 185 0.63 -20.27 3.18
C SER A 185 0.65 -19.79 4.64
N SER A 186 1.00 -18.52 4.86
CA SER A 186 0.97 -17.86 6.18
C SER A 186 -0.45 -17.75 6.75
N ALA A 187 -1.48 -17.71 5.89
CA ALA A 187 -2.88 -17.60 6.30
C ALA A 187 -3.64 -18.93 6.30
N ALA A 188 -2.93 -20.08 6.28
CA ALA A 188 -3.56 -21.40 6.21
C ALA A 188 -4.67 -21.60 7.25
N LYS A 189 -4.42 -21.19 8.50
CA LYS A 189 -5.39 -21.28 9.61
C LYS A 189 -6.57 -20.30 9.49
N LEU A 190 -6.41 -19.22 8.73
CA LEU A 190 -7.46 -18.23 8.53
C LEU A 190 -8.50 -18.75 7.53
N ILE A 191 -8.06 -19.55 6.55
CA ILE A 191 -8.91 -20.18 5.52
C ILE A 191 -10.01 -21.02 6.17
N ASP A 192 -9.71 -21.71 7.27
CA ASP A 192 -10.68 -22.53 7.99
C ASP A 192 -11.91 -21.72 8.45
N TYR A 193 -11.74 -20.40 8.68
CA TYR A 193 -12.82 -19.49 9.05
C TYR A 193 -13.48 -18.79 7.86
N VAL A 194 -12.74 -18.50 6.79
CA VAL A 194 -13.25 -17.72 5.64
C VAL A 194 -13.69 -18.56 4.44
N GLY A 195 -13.45 -19.88 4.48
CA GLY A 195 -13.83 -20.84 3.46
C GLY A 195 -12.76 -21.10 2.39
N PRO A 196 -12.86 -22.22 1.64
CA PRO A 196 -11.92 -22.57 0.58
C PRO A 196 -12.02 -21.61 -0.61
N TRP A 197 -11.09 -21.72 -1.57
CA TRP A 197 -11.21 -21.02 -2.85
C TRP A 197 -12.52 -21.41 -3.56
N PRO A 198 -13.32 -20.46 -4.12
CA PRO A 198 -13.11 -19.01 -4.18
C PRO A 198 -13.77 -18.21 -3.04
N TYR A 199 -14.37 -18.85 -2.03
CA TYR A 199 -15.17 -18.19 -1.00
C TYR A 199 -14.41 -17.15 -0.17
N TYR A 200 -13.15 -17.42 0.18
CA TYR A 200 -12.34 -16.42 0.91
C TYR A 200 -12.14 -15.12 0.13
N LEU A 201 -12.20 -15.14 -1.21
CA LEU A 201 -12.10 -13.93 -2.02
C LEU A 201 -13.30 -13.01 -1.80
N TYR A 202 -14.51 -13.59 -1.66
CA TYR A 202 -15.70 -12.83 -1.31
C TYR A 202 -15.60 -12.22 0.09
N SER A 203 -15.04 -12.98 1.04
CA SER A 203 -14.77 -12.48 2.40
C SER A 203 -13.80 -11.30 2.39
N ILE A 204 -12.67 -11.40 1.67
CA ILE A 204 -11.69 -10.31 1.51
C ILE A 204 -12.35 -9.08 0.85
N VAL A 205 -13.11 -9.30 -0.23
CA VAL A 205 -13.84 -8.22 -0.91
C VAL A 205 -14.87 -7.55 0.03
N GLY A 206 -15.61 -8.33 0.82
CA GLY A 206 -16.56 -7.82 1.80
C GLY A 206 -15.88 -6.96 2.86
N ILE A 207 -14.76 -7.43 3.42
CA ILE A 207 -13.94 -6.67 4.38
C ILE A 207 -13.43 -5.38 3.74
N TYR A 208 -12.92 -5.44 2.51
CA TYR A 208 -12.47 -4.26 1.78
C TYR A 208 -13.59 -3.22 1.60
N ILE A 209 -14.78 -3.66 1.17
CA ILE A 209 -15.94 -2.78 0.99
C ILE A 209 -16.33 -2.13 2.32
N LEU A 210 -16.39 -2.92 3.40
CA LEU A 210 -16.74 -2.43 4.73
C LEU A 210 -15.74 -1.36 5.21
N LEU A 211 -14.44 -1.65 5.15
CA LEU A 211 -13.39 -0.72 5.57
C LEU A 211 -13.37 0.55 4.71
N SER A 212 -13.49 0.40 3.39
CA SER A 212 -13.54 1.54 2.47
C SER A 212 -14.77 2.41 2.71
N PHE A 213 -15.90 1.79 3.03
CA PHE A 213 -17.11 2.51 3.40
C PHE A 213 -16.91 3.29 4.69
N ILE A 214 -16.31 2.69 5.73
CA ILE A 214 -15.96 3.37 6.99
C ILE A 214 -15.05 4.57 6.73
N LEU A 215 -14.02 4.43 5.90
CA LEU A 215 -13.14 5.53 5.51
C LEU A 215 -13.89 6.64 4.74
N TYR A 216 -14.91 6.29 3.97
CA TYR A 216 -15.72 7.26 3.23
C TYR A 216 -16.78 7.97 4.09
N LEU A 217 -17.26 7.34 5.17
CA LEU A 217 -18.36 7.86 6.00
C LEU A 217 -18.20 9.33 6.44
N PRO A 218 -17.02 9.79 6.93
CA PRO A 218 -16.84 11.18 7.35
C PRO A 218 -17.05 12.19 6.22
N PHE A 219 -16.95 11.77 4.96
CA PHE A 219 -17.00 12.63 3.78
C PHE A 219 -18.35 12.61 3.05
N LYS A 220 -19.25 11.69 3.42
CA LYS A 220 -20.57 11.53 2.80
C LYS A 220 -21.46 12.79 2.92
N ARG A 221 -21.30 13.57 3.99
CA ARG A 221 -22.13 14.75 4.31
C ARG A 221 -21.61 16.08 3.75
N ASN A 222 -20.41 16.11 3.16
CA ASN A 222 -19.90 17.31 2.52
C ASN A 222 -20.50 17.48 1.12
N LYS A 223 -21.74 18.00 1.08
CA LYS A 223 -22.34 18.59 -0.13
C LYS A 223 -21.55 19.85 -0.53
N LYS A 224 -20.39 19.65 -1.18
CA LYS A 224 -19.65 20.59 -2.07
C LYS A 224 -18.20 20.11 -2.24
N SER A 225 -17.98 18.85 -2.66
CA SER A 225 -16.76 18.54 -3.40
C SER A 225 -17.02 18.96 -4.84
N LYS A 226 -16.80 20.23 -5.17
CA LYS A 226 -16.73 20.72 -6.55
C LYS A 226 -15.57 19.97 -7.23
N TYR A 227 -15.88 18.85 -7.88
CA TYR A 227 -15.00 18.32 -8.90
C TYR A 227 -15.00 19.31 -10.06
N GLY A 228 -13.81 19.79 -10.42
CA GLY A 228 -13.59 20.58 -11.63
C GLY A 228 -13.10 22.00 -11.37
N SER A 229 -11.91 22.17 -10.83
CA SER A 229 -11.03 23.21 -11.38
C SER A 229 -9.64 22.65 -11.59
N TRP A 230 -9.45 22.02 -12.75
CA TRP A 230 -8.17 22.09 -13.43
C TRP A 230 -7.89 23.56 -13.72
N LYS A 231 -7.30 24.26 -12.74
CA LYS A 231 -6.65 25.54 -12.97
C LYS A 231 -5.24 25.46 -12.42
N LYS A 232 -4.34 25.32 -13.39
CA LYS A 232 -2.95 25.78 -13.42
C LYS A 232 -2.46 26.39 -12.10
N TYR A 233 -1.51 25.70 -11.48
CA TYR A 233 -0.34 26.34 -10.88
C TYR A 233 0.89 25.79 -11.60
#